data_AF-A0A2S4RRX0-F1
#
_entry.id   AF-A0A2S4RRX0-F1
#
_cell.length_a   1.000
_cell.length_b   1.000
_cell.length_c   1.000
_cell.angle_alpha   90.00
_cell.angle_beta   90.00
_cell.angle_gamma   90.00
#
_symmetry.space_group_name_H-M   'P 1'
#
loop_
_entity.id
_entity.type
_entity.pdbx_description
1 polymer ?
#
loop_
_entity_poly.entity_id
_entity_poly.type
_entity_poly.pdbx_seq_one_letter_code
_entity_poly.pdbx_strand_id
1 'polypeptide(L)'
;MTVNVDDLINSIGKTYLELLDEGLIPYKTKPTGYSGDPDLTLDMAKEGLHLTFKRDGRYLWSIVLRIQHDKVKDWVFPNDLPAPLQQKMSRQWVHEHVGKPLRSVPPKVIMRRSFGWTDLYEAKGRATPTSMQISYDVADNVRSVGFIATSELRW
;
A
#
# COMPACT_ATOMS: atom_id res chain seq x y z
N MET A 1 -16.85 -7.83 5.13
CA MET A 1 -17.10 -7.09 3.88
C MET A 1 -15.77 -7.05 3.16
N THR A 2 -15.74 -7.50 1.92
CA THR A 2 -14.50 -7.56 1.12
C THR A 2 -14.39 -6.25 0.35
N VAL A 3 -13.21 -5.63 0.38
CA VAL A 3 -12.90 -4.43 -0.39
C VAL A 3 -12.27 -4.88 -1.70
N ASN A 4 -12.74 -4.35 -2.83
CA ASN A 4 -12.07 -4.56 -4.10
C ASN A 4 -10.79 -3.71 -4.13
N VAL A 5 -9.66 -4.36 -3.85
CA VAL A 5 -8.36 -3.69 -3.77
C VAL A 5 -7.92 -3.14 -5.13
N ASP A 6 -8.26 -3.82 -6.23
CA ASP A 6 -7.85 -3.38 -7.56
C ASP A 6 -8.56 -2.08 -7.97
N ASP A 7 -9.89 -2.03 -7.78
CA ASP A 7 -10.69 -0.81 -8.03
C ASP A 7 -10.25 0.35 -7.14
N LEU A 8 -9.88 0.06 -5.88
CA LEU A 8 -9.38 1.07 -4.95
C LEU A 8 -8.04 1.65 -5.43
N ILE A 9 -7.12 0.81 -5.92
CA ILE A 9 -5.85 1.28 -6.51
C ILE A 9 -6.10 2.12 -7.78
N ASN A 10 -7.04 1.71 -8.62
CA ASN A 10 -7.43 2.48 -9.80
C ASN A 10 -8.11 3.81 -9.46
N SER A 11 -8.51 4.00 -8.20
CA SER A 11 -9.12 5.23 -7.69
C SER A 11 -8.12 6.20 -7.02
N ILE A 12 -6.81 5.92 -7.09
CA ILE A 12 -5.78 6.89 -6.72
C ILE A 12 -5.97 8.18 -7.54
N GLY A 13 -6.06 9.31 -6.84
CA GLY A 13 -6.44 10.62 -7.37
C GLY A 13 -7.85 11.06 -7.01
N LYS A 14 -8.74 10.15 -6.62
CA LYS A 14 -10.10 10.48 -6.16
C LYS A 14 -10.13 10.97 -4.72
N THR A 15 -11.13 11.76 -4.38
CA THR A 15 -11.38 12.24 -3.02
C THR A 15 -12.03 11.17 -2.15
N TYR A 16 -11.89 11.32 -0.82
CA TYR A 16 -12.58 10.45 0.13
C TYR A 16 -14.11 10.37 -0.09
N LEU A 17 -14.75 11.48 -0.50
CA LEU A 17 -16.19 11.50 -0.74
C LEU A 17 -16.57 10.65 -1.95
N GLU A 18 -15.82 10.76 -3.04
CA GLU A 18 -16.05 9.93 -4.25
C GLU A 18 -15.86 8.44 -3.93
N LEU A 19 -14.82 8.08 -3.16
CA LEU A 19 -14.61 6.68 -2.74
C LEU A 19 -15.76 6.15 -1.88
N LEU A 20 -16.36 7.01 -1.05
CA LEU A 20 -17.49 6.65 -0.19
C LEU A 20 -18.78 6.50 -1.00
N ASP A 21 -19.04 7.44 -1.91
CA ASP A 21 -20.24 7.47 -2.76
C ASP A 21 -20.25 6.31 -3.77
N GLU A 22 -19.08 5.93 -4.29
CA GLU A 22 -18.90 4.73 -5.13
C GLU A 22 -18.92 3.41 -4.34
N GLY A 23 -18.96 3.48 -3.00
CA GLY A 23 -18.99 2.30 -2.14
C GLY A 23 -17.66 1.52 -2.09
N LEU A 24 -16.56 2.12 -2.52
CA LEU A 24 -15.22 1.50 -2.52
C LEU A 24 -14.64 1.37 -1.11
N ILE A 25 -15.06 2.26 -0.20
CA ILE A 25 -14.69 2.19 1.21
C ILE A 25 -15.95 2.02 2.09
N PRO A 26 -15.94 1.08 3.05
CA PRO A 26 -17.09 0.86 3.93
C PRO A 26 -17.15 1.84 5.13
N TYR A 27 -16.09 2.64 5.32
CA TYR A 27 -15.92 3.50 6.48
C TYR A 27 -16.50 4.88 6.23
N LYS A 28 -17.46 5.29 7.08
CA LYS A 28 -17.94 6.68 7.15
C LYS A 28 -17.02 7.60 7.97
N THR A 29 -16.02 7.01 8.63
CA THR A 29 -15.01 7.73 9.38
C THR A 29 -14.12 8.51 8.41
N LYS A 30 -14.10 9.84 8.58
CA LYS A 30 -13.29 10.72 7.75
C LYS A 30 -11.79 10.47 8.00
N PRO A 31 -10.92 10.62 6.98
CA PRO A 31 -9.48 10.58 7.17
C PRO A 31 -9.04 11.67 8.17
N THR A 32 -8.11 11.33 9.05
CA THR A 32 -7.61 12.21 10.12
C THR A 32 -6.10 12.37 10.06
N GLY A 33 -5.57 13.48 10.55
CA GLY A 33 -4.14 13.74 10.65
C GLY A 33 -3.85 14.84 11.67
N TYR A 34 -2.60 14.97 12.09
CA TYR A 34 -2.19 15.99 13.06
C TYR A 34 -2.20 17.39 12.44
N SER A 35 -2.47 18.43 13.24
CA SER A 35 -2.37 19.80 12.77
C SER A 35 -0.95 20.07 12.21
N GLY A 36 -0.87 20.68 11.03
CA GLY A 36 0.39 20.92 10.30
C GLY A 36 0.88 19.77 9.41
N ASP A 37 0.40 18.54 9.55
CA ASP A 37 0.74 17.43 8.66
C ASP A 37 0.16 17.65 7.23
N PRO A 38 0.93 17.55 6.14
CA PRO A 38 0.37 17.66 4.78
C PRO A 38 -0.59 16.52 4.44
N ASP A 39 -0.60 15.43 5.20
CA ASP A 39 -1.37 14.23 4.92
C ASP A 39 -2.50 13.99 5.93
N LEU A 40 -3.50 13.23 5.48
CA LEU A 40 -4.58 12.66 6.28
C LEU A 40 -4.57 11.15 6.04
N THR A 41 -4.82 10.37 7.07
CA THR A 41 -4.79 8.91 6.98
C THR A 41 -6.12 8.30 7.40
N LEU A 42 -6.43 7.15 6.80
CA LEU A 42 -7.53 6.29 7.19
C LEU A 42 -6.98 4.87 7.34
N ASP A 43 -6.98 4.36 8.57
CA ASP A 43 -6.52 3.01 8.87
C ASP A 43 -7.69 2.01 8.85
N MET A 44 -7.71 1.18 7.81
CA MET A 44 -8.70 0.11 7.62
C MET A 44 -8.07 -1.21 8.06
N ALA A 45 -7.76 -1.30 9.35
CA ALA A 45 -6.98 -2.39 9.92
C ALA A 45 -7.63 -3.77 9.75
N LYS A 46 -8.98 -3.84 9.71
CA LYS A 46 -9.71 -5.10 9.52
C LYS A 46 -9.57 -5.64 8.09
N GLU A 47 -9.39 -4.74 7.14
CA GLU A 47 -9.21 -5.01 5.71
C GLU A 47 -7.73 -5.10 5.33
N GLY A 48 -6.82 -4.82 6.28
CA GLY A 48 -5.38 -4.81 6.02
C GLY A 48 -4.94 -3.64 5.13
N LEU A 49 -5.72 -2.56 5.05
CA LEU A 49 -5.45 -1.42 4.18
C LEU A 49 -5.11 -0.18 5.02
N HIS A 50 -4.20 0.64 4.50
CA HIS A 50 -3.91 1.96 5.03
C HIS A 50 -3.95 2.97 3.90
N LEU A 51 -4.87 3.93 3.98
CA LEU A 51 -5.08 4.94 2.95
C LEU A 51 -4.48 6.26 3.39
N THR A 52 -3.79 6.94 2.49
CA THR A 52 -3.22 8.26 2.73
C THR A 52 -3.73 9.24 1.68
N PHE A 53 -4.26 10.35 2.17
CA PHE A 53 -4.85 11.42 1.39
C PHE A 53 -4.03 12.70 1.61
N LYS A 54 -3.97 13.56 0.60
CA LYS A 54 -3.47 14.91 0.80
C LYS A 54 -4.45 15.71 1.61
N ARG A 55 -3.95 16.55 2.51
CA ARG A 55 -4.80 17.49 3.25
C ARG A 55 -5.44 18.51 2.32
N ASP A 56 -4.64 19.03 1.40
CA ASP A 56 -5.10 19.90 0.33
C ASP A 56 -5.78 19.05 -0.76
N GLY A 57 -7.00 19.41 -1.13
CA GLY A 57 -7.83 18.66 -2.09
C GLY A 57 -8.40 17.31 -1.60
N ARG A 58 -7.90 16.70 -0.52
CA ARG A 58 -8.41 15.43 0.06
C ARG A 58 -8.42 14.25 -0.91
N TYR A 59 -7.52 14.25 -1.89
CA TYR A 59 -7.37 13.16 -2.84
C TYR A 59 -6.47 12.06 -2.28
N LEU A 60 -6.82 10.81 -2.60
CA LEU A 60 -6.07 9.62 -2.27
C LEU A 60 -4.79 9.60 -3.12
N TRP A 61 -3.63 9.50 -2.48
CA TRP A 61 -2.36 9.43 -3.20
C TRP A 61 -1.53 8.19 -2.87
N SER A 62 -1.83 7.49 -1.76
CA SER A 62 -1.14 6.27 -1.38
C SER A 62 -2.07 5.27 -0.71
N ILE A 63 -1.89 4.00 -1.04
CA ILE A 63 -2.59 2.84 -0.47
C ILE A 63 -1.53 1.83 -0.07
N VAL A 64 -1.53 1.39 1.19
CA VAL A 64 -0.62 0.34 1.66
C VAL A 64 -1.41 -0.90 2.06
N LEU A 65 -1.10 -2.01 1.41
CA LEU A 65 -1.58 -3.36 1.73
C LEU A 65 -0.65 -3.98 2.78
N ARG A 66 -1.20 -4.39 3.93
CA ARG A 66 -0.47 -5.08 5.00
C ARG A 66 -0.54 -6.59 4.79
N ILE A 67 0.42 -7.12 4.04
CA ILE A 67 0.53 -8.56 3.77
C ILE A 67 0.86 -9.32 5.05
N GLN A 68 1.79 -8.79 5.84
CA GLN A 68 2.10 -9.29 7.19
C GLN A 68 1.58 -8.34 8.26
N HIS A 69 1.16 -8.91 9.39
CA HIS A 69 0.73 -8.15 10.56
C HIS A 69 1.22 -8.79 11.85
N ASP A 70 2.48 -8.52 12.22
CA ASP A 70 3.21 -9.15 13.34
C ASP A 70 2.45 -9.14 14.70
N LYS A 71 1.55 -8.18 14.91
CA LYS A 71 0.76 -8.04 16.15
C LYS A 71 -0.51 -8.89 16.19
N VAL A 72 -0.91 -9.49 15.07
CA VAL A 72 -2.14 -10.28 14.96
C VAL A 72 -1.76 -11.72 14.67
N LYS A 73 -2.14 -12.62 15.58
CA LYS A 73 -1.89 -14.05 15.43
C LYS A 73 -2.65 -14.58 14.20
N ASP A 74 -2.00 -15.44 13.43
CA ASP A 74 -2.60 -16.10 12.25
C ASP A 74 -3.18 -15.12 11.22
N TRP A 75 -2.54 -13.95 11.08
CA TRP A 75 -2.93 -12.94 10.10
C TRP A 75 -2.89 -13.51 8.68
N VAL A 76 -4.02 -13.38 7.99
CA VAL A 76 -4.16 -13.62 6.56
C VAL A 76 -4.75 -12.37 5.96
N PHE A 77 -4.15 -11.88 4.87
CA PHE A 77 -4.67 -10.70 4.20
C PHE A 77 -6.13 -10.97 3.74
N PRO A 78 -7.10 -10.15 4.15
CA PRO A 78 -8.52 -10.52 4.11
C PRO A 78 -9.20 -10.28 2.76
N ASN A 79 -8.52 -9.64 1.81
CA ASN A 79 -9.07 -9.29 0.50
C ASN A 79 -8.28 -9.97 -0.62
N ASP A 80 -8.87 -9.98 -1.83
CA ASP A 80 -8.16 -10.43 -3.02
C ASP A 80 -7.08 -9.42 -3.41
N LEU A 81 -5.89 -9.94 -3.72
CA LEU A 81 -4.77 -9.12 -4.17
C LEU A 81 -4.82 -8.94 -5.69
N PRO A 82 -4.44 -7.76 -6.19
CA PRO A 82 -4.40 -7.54 -7.63
C PRO A 82 -3.31 -8.42 -8.25
N ALA A 83 -3.60 -9.03 -9.40
CA ALA A 83 -2.63 -9.84 -10.12
C ALA A 83 -1.36 -9.00 -10.45
N PRO A 84 -0.16 -9.58 -10.35
CA PRO A 84 0.14 -10.98 -10.06
C PRO A 84 0.31 -11.30 -8.56
N LEU A 85 0.06 -10.35 -7.65
CA LEU A 85 0.42 -10.47 -6.23
C LEU A 85 -0.33 -11.62 -5.52
N GLN A 86 0.34 -12.22 -4.54
CA GLN A 86 -0.16 -13.33 -3.74
C GLN A 86 -0.01 -13.05 -2.25
N GLN A 87 -0.73 -13.78 -1.41
CA GLN A 87 -0.69 -13.55 0.04
C GLN A 87 0.66 -13.92 0.67
N LYS A 88 1.38 -14.88 0.08
CA LYS A 88 2.70 -15.33 0.53
C LYS A 88 3.68 -15.19 -0.62
N MET A 89 4.57 -14.23 -0.51
CA MET A 89 5.55 -13.91 -1.53
C MET A 89 6.90 -13.73 -0.87
N SER A 90 7.92 -14.42 -1.38
CA SER A 90 9.31 -14.09 -1.09
C SER A 90 9.79 -13.04 -2.09
N ARG A 91 10.89 -12.37 -1.77
CA ARG A 91 11.56 -11.43 -2.68
C ARG A 91 11.97 -12.08 -3.99
N GLN A 92 12.47 -13.31 -3.92
CA GLN A 92 12.79 -14.10 -5.11
C GLN A 92 11.53 -14.31 -5.98
N TRP A 93 10.43 -14.74 -5.37
CA TRP A 93 9.17 -14.95 -6.08
C TRP A 93 8.70 -13.66 -6.78
N VAL A 94 8.79 -12.51 -6.08
CA VAL A 94 8.45 -11.20 -6.65
C VAL A 94 9.33 -10.89 -7.86
N HIS A 95 10.64 -11.13 -7.79
CA HIS A 95 11.54 -10.85 -8.91
C HIS A 95 11.26 -11.73 -10.12
N GLU A 96 10.84 -12.98 -9.90
CA GLU A 96 10.48 -13.93 -10.95
C GLU A 96 9.14 -13.58 -11.63
N HIS A 97 8.13 -13.11 -10.87
CA HIS A 97 6.76 -12.95 -11.37
C HIS A 97 6.36 -11.49 -11.65
N VAL A 98 6.89 -10.53 -10.90
CA VAL A 98 6.70 -9.08 -11.12
C VAL A 98 7.82 -8.53 -12.02
N GLY A 99 9.01 -9.11 -11.94
CA GLY A 99 10.17 -8.72 -12.74
C GLY A 99 11.23 -7.97 -11.93
N LYS A 100 12.12 -7.27 -12.63
CA LYS A 100 13.24 -6.55 -12.02
C LYS A 100 12.77 -5.19 -11.45
N PRO A 101 13.13 -4.84 -10.20
CA PRO A 101 12.79 -3.54 -9.65
C PRO A 101 13.51 -2.40 -10.37
N LEU A 102 12.86 -1.24 -10.44
CA LEU A 102 13.44 0.02 -10.90
C LEU A 102 14.53 0.50 -9.95
N ARG A 103 14.29 0.34 -8.64
CA ARG A 103 15.23 0.68 -7.57
C ARG A 103 15.07 -0.29 -6.40
N SER A 104 16.16 -0.50 -5.68
CA SER A 104 16.18 -1.33 -4.48
C SER A 104 16.97 -0.62 -3.39
N VAL A 105 16.45 -0.63 -2.16
CA VAL A 105 17.13 -0.17 -0.96
C VAL A 105 17.51 -1.40 -0.12
N PRO A 106 18.79 -1.54 0.27
CA PRO A 106 19.24 -2.68 1.06
C PRO A 106 18.68 -2.64 2.49
N PRO A 107 18.69 -3.79 3.20
CA PRO A 107 18.32 -3.87 4.60
C PRO A 107 19.13 -2.90 5.44
N LYS A 108 18.49 -2.32 6.45
CA LYS A 108 19.13 -1.37 7.36
C LYS A 108 18.62 -1.52 8.78
N VAL A 109 19.47 -1.20 9.73
CA VAL A 109 19.10 -1.13 11.15
C VAL A 109 18.96 0.33 11.54
N ILE A 110 17.78 0.72 12.03
CA ILE A 110 17.52 2.06 12.56
C ILE A 110 17.03 1.92 13.99
N MET A 111 17.68 2.60 14.93
CA MET A 111 17.31 2.58 16.35
C MET A 111 17.02 1.15 16.89
N ARG A 112 17.92 0.20 16.59
CA ARG A 112 17.84 -1.23 16.95
C ARG A 112 16.69 -2.02 16.32
N ARG A 113 16.00 -1.47 15.33
CA ARG A 113 15.00 -2.18 14.51
C ARG A 113 15.59 -2.51 13.16
N SER A 114 15.55 -3.79 12.80
CA SER A 114 15.98 -4.27 11.49
C SER A 114 14.85 -4.13 10.48
N PHE A 115 15.15 -3.50 9.36
CA PHE A 115 14.28 -3.38 8.20
C PHE A 115 14.88 -4.20 7.07
N GLY A 116 14.06 -4.98 6.38
CA GLY A 116 14.48 -5.74 5.20
C GLY A 116 14.65 -4.85 3.97
N TRP A 117 14.70 -5.48 2.79
CA TRP A 117 14.77 -4.77 1.52
C TRP A 117 13.54 -3.88 1.30
N THR A 118 13.68 -2.92 0.39
CA THR A 118 12.54 -2.25 -0.24
C THR A 118 12.80 -2.15 -1.73
N ASP A 119 11.89 -2.68 -2.54
CA ASP A 119 11.96 -2.66 -3.99
C ASP A 119 10.87 -1.75 -4.55
N LEU A 120 11.20 -1.00 -5.61
CA LEU A 120 10.31 -0.09 -6.31
C LEU A 120 10.05 -0.60 -7.72
N TYR A 121 8.78 -0.60 -8.11
CA TYR A 121 8.28 -1.03 -9.41
C TYR A 121 7.33 0.03 -9.98
N GLU A 122 7.05 -0.08 -11.28
CA GLU A 122 5.92 0.59 -11.92
C GLU A 122 4.69 -0.34 -11.85
N ALA A 123 3.56 0.17 -11.35
CA ALA A 123 2.30 -0.56 -11.41
C ALA A 123 1.68 -0.36 -12.80
N LYS A 124 1.97 -1.27 -13.73
CA LYS A 124 1.46 -1.20 -15.10
C LYS A 124 -0.05 -1.44 -15.15
N GLY A 125 -0.70 -0.88 -16.18
CA GLY A 125 -2.13 -1.08 -16.44
C GLY A 125 -3.07 -0.30 -15.51
N ARG A 126 -2.56 0.69 -14.78
CA ARG A 126 -3.34 1.54 -13.88
C ARG A 126 -3.91 2.75 -14.60
N ALA A 127 -5.05 3.24 -14.11
CA ALA A 127 -5.73 4.41 -14.68
C ALA A 127 -4.88 5.69 -14.57
N THR A 128 -4.08 5.79 -13.50
CA THR A 128 -3.14 6.88 -13.25
C THR A 128 -1.73 6.33 -13.06
N PRO A 129 -0.68 7.09 -13.44
CA PRO A 129 0.71 6.69 -13.18
C PRO A 129 0.92 6.38 -11.70
N THR A 130 1.16 5.11 -11.40
CA THR A 130 1.24 4.58 -10.05
C THR A 130 2.52 3.78 -9.89
N SER A 131 3.27 4.10 -8.86
CA SER A 131 4.46 3.37 -8.42
C SER A 131 4.04 2.31 -7.40
N MET A 132 4.64 1.12 -7.48
CA MET A 132 4.44 0.03 -6.53
C MET A 132 5.70 -0.18 -5.70
N GLN A 133 5.62 0.03 -4.40
CA GLN A 133 6.70 -0.17 -3.45
C GLN A 133 6.45 -1.44 -2.64
N ILE A 134 7.38 -2.39 -2.69
CA ILE A 134 7.29 -3.64 -1.95
C ILE A 134 8.36 -3.62 -0.85
N SER A 135 7.91 -3.70 0.40
CA SER A 135 8.79 -3.76 1.57
C SER A 135 8.86 -5.18 2.09
N TYR A 136 10.05 -5.64 2.43
CA TYR A 136 10.30 -7.00 2.90
C TYR A 136 10.66 -7.02 4.38
N ASP A 137 10.39 -8.15 5.03
CA ASP A 137 10.95 -8.45 6.34
C ASP A 137 12.43 -8.90 6.24
N VAL A 138 13.05 -9.22 7.38
CA VAL A 138 14.45 -9.65 7.44
C VAL A 138 14.69 -11.06 6.90
N ALA A 139 13.63 -11.82 6.63
CA ALA A 139 13.65 -13.14 6.01
C ALA A 139 13.26 -13.06 4.53
N ASP A 140 13.29 -11.87 3.94
CA ASP A 140 12.96 -11.59 2.54
C ASP A 140 11.53 -11.98 2.13
N ASN A 141 10.59 -12.02 3.08
CA ASN A 141 9.16 -12.17 2.76
C ASN A 141 8.51 -10.80 2.61
N VAL A 142 7.53 -10.69 1.71
CA VAL A 142 6.78 -9.45 1.50
C VAL A 142 6.00 -9.12 2.77
N ARG A 143 6.32 -7.96 3.34
CA ARG A 143 5.67 -7.41 4.53
C ARG A 143 4.50 -6.51 4.16
N SER A 144 4.70 -5.65 3.17
CA SER A 144 3.68 -4.70 2.72
C SER A 144 3.90 -4.29 1.27
N VAL A 145 2.80 -3.95 0.59
CA VAL A 145 2.82 -3.42 -0.77
C VAL A 145 2.14 -2.05 -0.78
N GLY A 146 2.86 -1.00 -1.14
CA GLY A 146 2.36 0.35 -1.30
C GLY A 146 2.12 0.67 -2.77
N PHE A 147 0.94 1.21 -3.09
CA PHE A 147 0.63 1.83 -4.38
C PHE A 147 0.57 3.33 -4.19
N ILE A 148 1.41 4.06 -4.91
CA ILE A 148 1.67 5.48 -4.68
C ILE A 148 1.54 6.21 -6.01
N ALA A 149 0.80 7.31 -6.06
CA ALA A 149 0.79 8.20 -7.22
C ALA A 149 2.24 8.59 -7.57
N THR A 150 2.67 8.36 -8.82
CA THR A 150 4.07 8.54 -9.19
C THR A 150 4.55 9.98 -8.99
N SER A 151 3.66 10.97 -9.08
CA SER A 151 3.94 12.38 -8.79
C SER A 151 4.29 12.67 -7.33
N GLU A 152 3.86 11.82 -6.41
CA GLU A 152 4.06 11.96 -4.96
C GLU A 152 5.16 11.03 -4.42
N LEU A 153 5.70 10.16 -5.27
CA LEU A 153 6.76 9.23 -4.86
C LEU A 153 8.02 10.01 -4.45
N ARG A 154 8.46 9.78 -3.21
CA ARG A 154 9.75 10.24 -2.70
C ARG A 154 10.62 9.02 -2.45
N TRP A 155 11.78 8.96 -3.12
CA TRP A 155 12.72 7.86 -3.04
C TRP A 155 14.14 8.36 -2.83
#